data_AF-A0A7C2RV26-F1
#
_entry.id   AF-A0A7C2RV26-F1
#
_cell.length_a   1.000
_cell.length_b   1.000
_cell.length_c   1.000
_cell.angle_alpha   90.00
_cell.angle_beta   90.00
_cell.angle_gamma   90.00
#
_symmetry.space_group_name_H-M   'P 1'
#
loop_
_entity.id
_entity.type
_entity.pdbx_description
1 polymer ?
#
loop_
_entity_poly.entity_id
_entity_poly.type
_entity_poly.pdbx_seq_one_letter_code
_entity_poly.pdbx_strand_id
1 'polypeptide(L)'
;MVYISFISRVDAKGRITIPLAIREVLSMYEGSLVSIAIDLESKSVVVKPIYKPGALVRVSSECGDRLCADDLLSWVERLDGFRDVIELRCYKGGDRYSCFAIVSIDPSKLGRLESSGKYLVEIISAPHS
;
A
#
# COMPACT_ATOMS: atom_id res chain seq x y z
N MET A 1 17.73 -8.99 19.42
CA MET A 1 16.50 -8.88 18.61
C MET A 1 15.33 -9.06 19.56
N VAL A 2 14.44 -8.08 19.69
CA VAL A 2 13.27 -8.17 20.56
C VAL A 2 12.06 -8.55 19.70
N TYR A 3 11.40 -9.64 20.03
CA TYR A 3 10.22 -10.15 19.31
C TYR A 3 9.07 -10.29 20.30
N ILE A 4 7.93 -9.67 19.96
CA ILE A 4 6.70 -9.75 20.76
C ILE A 4 5.75 -10.68 20.01
N SER A 5 5.39 -11.80 20.64
CA SER A 5 4.48 -12.80 20.07
C SER A 5 3.24 -12.98 20.91
N PHE A 6 2.08 -13.12 20.27
CA PHE A 6 0.84 -13.48 20.92
C PHE A 6 0.11 -14.54 20.11
N ILE A 7 -0.51 -15.49 20.80
CA ILE A 7 -1.41 -16.48 20.22
C ILE A 7 -2.83 -16.09 20.62
N SER A 8 -3.71 -15.94 19.63
CA SER A 8 -5.13 -15.65 19.84
C SER A 8 -5.97 -16.50 18.91
N ARG A 9 -7.25 -16.65 19.23
CA ARG A 9 -8.22 -17.36 18.40
C ARG A 9 -8.89 -16.36 17.45
N VAL A 10 -9.07 -16.77 16.20
CA VAL A 10 -9.92 -16.05 15.25
C VAL A 10 -11.36 -16.13 15.74
N ASP A 11 -12.04 -14.98 15.83
CA ASP A 11 -13.43 -14.96 16.28
C ASP A 11 -14.41 -15.49 15.20
N ALA A 12 -15.69 -15.62 15.56
CA ALA A 12 -16.73 -16.13 14.66
C ALA A 12 -16.96 -15.26 13.39
N LYS A 13 -16.42 -14.03 13.35
CA LYS A 13 -16.50 -13.12 12.21
C LYS A 13 -15.20 -13.08 11.41
N GLY A 14 -14.23 -13.95 11.70
CA GLY A 14 -12.95 -13.97 11.02
C GLY A 14 -11.97 -12.89 11.48
N ARG A 15 -12.20 -12.23 12.62
CA ARG A 15 -11.35 -11.15 13.12
C ARG A 15 -10.30 -11.68 14.08
N ILE A 16 -9.15 -11.01 14.11
CA ILE A 16 -8.09 -11.21 15.11
C ILE A 16 -7.93 -9.91 15.88
N THR A 17 -7.95 -10.00 17.20
CA THR A 17 -7.67 -8.85 18.06
C THR A 17 -6.17 -8.63 18.17
N ILE A 18 -5.68 -7.46 17.76
CA ILE A 18 -4.29 -7.06 18.00
C ILE A 18 -4.15 -6.59 19.46
N PRO A 19 -3.32 -7.26 20.29
CA PRO A 19 -3.13 -6.91 21.69
C PRO A 19 -2.66 -5.47 21.89
N LEU A 20 -3.02 -4.84 23.02
CA LEU A 20 -2.66 -3.45 23.33
C LEU A 20 -1.16 -3.19 23.22
N ALA A 21 -0.32 -4.07 23.78
CA ALA A 21 1.14 -3.91 23.73
C ALA A 21 1.71 -3.83 22.31
N ILE A 22 1.18 -4.63 21.37
CA ILE A 22 1.59 -4.56 19.96
C ILE A 22 1.10 -3.26 19.33
N ARG A 23 -0.14 -2.87 19.63
CA ARG A 23 -0.73 -1.63 19.11
C ARG A 23 0.05 -0.39 19.54
N GLU A 24 0.47 -0.31 20.80
CA GLU A 24 1.24 0.83 21.33
C GLU A 24 2.62 0.94 20.65
N VAL A 25 3.33 -0.18 20.52
CA VAL A 25 4.65 -0.21 19.87
C VAL A 25 4.57 0.19 18.39
N LEU A 26 3.49 -0.18 17.71
CA LEU A 26 3.24 0.14 16.31
C LEU A 26 2.37 1.40 16.11
N SER A 27 2.09 2.15 17.18
CA SER A 27 1.20 3.32 17.21
C SER A 27 -0.11 3.12 16.40
N MET A 28 -0.71 1.92 16.51
CA MET A 28 -1.97 1.55 15.87
C MET A 28 -3.14 1.88 16.79
N TYR A 29 -3.79 3.00 16.52
CA TYR A 29 -5.00 3.44 17.23
C TYR A 29 -6.25 3.24 16.37
N GLU A 30 -7.43 3.42 16.99
CA GLU A 30 -8.69 3.44 16.24
C GLU A 30 -8.61 4.45 15.08
N GLY A 31 -9.11 4.04 13.90
CA GLY A 31 -9.02 4.84 12.67
C GLY A 31 -7.66 4.76 11.94
N SER A 32 -6.66 4.06 12.49
CA SER A 32 -5.38 3.87 11.79
C SER A 32 -5.56 3.06 10.51
N LEU A 33 -4.97 3.54 9.43
CA LEU A 33 -4.89 2.80 8.18
C LEU A 33 -3.80 1.73 8.31
N VAL A 34 -4.08 0.51 7.85
CA VAL A 34 -3.14 -0.61 7.84
C VAL A 34 -3.07 -1.26 6.47
N SER A 35 -1.87 -1.64 6.05
CA SER A 35 -1.64 -2.54 4.92
C SER A 35 -1.65 -3.99 5.41
N ILE A 36 -2.33 -4.87 4.69
CA ILE A 36 -2.40 -6.31 4.97
C ILE A 36 -1.91 -7.05 3.73
N ALA A 37 -0.83 -7.81 3.90
CA ALA A 37 -0.27 -8.67 2.86
C ALA A 37 -0.23 -10.12 3.34
N ILE A 38 -0.31 -11.06 2.40
CA ILE A 38 -0.14 -12.49 2.64
C ILE A 38 1.16 -12.91 1.98
N ASP A 39 2.06 -13.49 2.77
CA ASP A 39 3.23 -14.19 2.28
C ASP A 39 2.88 -15.68 2.16
N LEU A 40 2.79 -16.17 0.92
CA LEU A 40 2.41 -17.54 0.61
C LEU A 40 3.52 -18.54 0.90
N GLU A 41 4.77 -18.12 0.90
CA GLU A 41 5.92 -18.98 1.16
C GLU A 41 6.02 -19.26 2.66
N SER A 42 6.03 -18.20 3.48
CA SER A 42 6.06 -18.35 4.94
C SER A 42 4.70 -18.67 5.55
N LYS A 43 3.62 -18.67 4.75
CA LYS A 43 2.22 -18.82 5.19
C LYS A 43 1.86 -17.86 6.31
N SER A 44 2.25 -16.59 6.15
CA SER A 44 2.06 -15.55 7.17
C SER A 44 1.22 -14.39 6.65
N VAL A 45 0.57 -13.70 7.58
CA VAL A 45 -0.11 -12.42 7.32
C VAL A 45 0.76 -11.32 7.91
N VAL A 46 1.14 -10.37 7.08
CA VAL A 46 1.92 -9.20 7.48
C VAL A 46 0.99 -8.00 7.56
N VAL A 47 0.88 -7.42 8.75
CA VAL A 47 0.08 -6.21 8.99
C VAL A 47 1.02 -5.06 9.31
N LYS A 48 0.92 -3.96 8.57
CA LYS A 48 1.76 -2.76 8.76
C LYS A 48 0.88 -1.51 8.92
N PRO A 49 1.07 -0.69 9.97
CA PRO A 49 0.45 0.64 10.02
C PRO A 49 0.97 1.56 8.92
N ILE A 50 0.09 2.43 8.44
CA ILE A 50 0.41 3.51 7.51
C ILE A 50 0.32 4.81 8.31
N TYR A 51 1.46 5.28 8.79
CA TYR A 51 1.57 6.36 9.79
C TYR A 51 1.25 7.77 9.27
N LYS A 52 1.21 7.94 7.95
CA LYS A 52 0.86 9.20 7.29
C LYS A 52 0.11 8.89 6.01
N PRO A 53 -1.19 8.53 6.07
CA PRO A 53 -1.97 8.55 4.87
C PRO A 53 -2.13 10.03 4.50
N GLY A 54 -1.21 10.53 3.68
CA GLY A 54 -1.66 11.40 2.62
C GLY A 54 -2.77 10.71 1.81
N ALA A 55 -3.31 11.38 0.81
CA ALA A 55 -4.24 10.72 -0.06
C ALA A 55 -3.60 9.48 -0.70
N LEU A 56 -4.28 8.34 -0.62
CA LEU A 56 -3.85 7.11 -1.25
C LEU A 56 -4.24 7.15 -2.71
N VAL A 57 -3.26 6.92 -3.56
CA VAL A 57 -3.44 6.93 -5.00
C VAL A 57 -2.91 5.61 -5.54
N ARG A 58 -3.75 4.92 -6.31
CA ARG A 58 -3.33 3.79 -7.13
C ARG A 58 -2.80 4.33 -8.43
N VAL A 59 -1.60 3.91 -8.81
CA VAL A 59 -1.06 4.15 -10.14
C VAL A 59 -0.86 2.79 -10.79
N SER A 60 -1.51 2.54 -11.92
CA SER A 60 -1.36 1.31 -12.68
C SER A 60 -0.71 1.55 -14.04
N SER A 61 0.00 0.55 -14.55
CA SER A 61 0.61 0.56 -15.87
C SER A 61 0.59 -0.84 -16.46
N GLU A 62 0.36 -0.92 -17.76
CA GLU A 62 0.64 -2.11 -18.57
C GLU A 62 1.92 -1.92 -19.38
N CYS A 63 2.64 -3.01 -19.63
CA CYS A 63 4.01 -2.95 -20.13
C CYS A 63 4.43 -4.30 -20.72
N GLY A 64 5.35 -4.25 -21.69
CA GLY A 64 5.82 -5.44 -22.43
C GLY A 64 7.09 -6.08 -21.87
N ASP A 65 7.72 -5.50 -20.84
CA ASP A 65 9.01 -5.95 -20.34
C ASP A 65 9.06 -6.08 -18.81
N ARG A 66 10.17 -6.66 -18.33
CA ARG A 66 10.44 -6.89 -16.90
C ARG A 66 10.81 -5.63 -16.12
N LEU A 67 11.20 -4.54 -16.80
CA LEU A 67 11.60 -3.27 -16.16
C LEU A 67 10.40 -2.43 -15.72
N CYS A 68 9.19 -2.91 -16.02
CA CYS A 68 7.95 -2.21 -15.70
C CYS A 68 7.78 -1.81 -14.23
N ALA A 69 8.27 -2.63 -13.30
CA ALA A 69 8.23 -2.29 -11.88
C ALA A 69 9.08 -1.04 -11.58
N ASP A 70 10.29 -0.98 -12.13
CA ASP A 70 11.25 0.11 -11.93
C ASP A 70 10.78 1.40 -12.63
N ASP A 71 10.22 1.26 -13.84
CA ASP A 71 9.59 2.34 -14.59
C ASP A 71 8.44 2.99 -13.81
N LEU A 72 7.53 2.15 -13.29
CA LEU A 72 6.39 2.59 -12.50
C LEU A 72 6.86 3.27 -11.21
N LEU A 73 7.81 2.66 -10.50
CA LEU A 73 8.38 3.23 -9.28
C LEU A 73 9.00 4.61 -9.54
N SER A 74 9.86 4.71 -10.55
CA SER A 74 10.50 5.96 -10.95
C SER A 74 9.52 7.03 -11.40
N TRP A 75 8.37 6.64 -11.94
CA TRP A 75 7.32 7.58 -12.31
C TRP A 75 6.55 8.08 -11.09
N VAL A 76 6.14 7.19 -10.17
CA VAL A 76 5.37 7.61 -8.98
C VAL A 76 6.18 8.46 -8.01
N GLU A 77 7.49 8.23 -7.89
CA GLU A 77 8.38 9.05 -7.06
C GLU A 77 8.54 10.50 -7.58
N ARG A 78 8.19 10.75 -8.85
CA ARG A 78 8.21 12.09 -9.46
C ARG A 78 6.89 12.85 -9.35
N LEU A 79 5.84 12.25 -8.79
CA LEU A 79 4.55 12.93 -8.62
C LEU A 79 4.68 14.09 -7.62
N ASP A 80 4.08 15.23 -7.96
CA ASP A 80 4.01 16.38 -7.05
C ASP A 80 3.25 15.98 -5.78
N GLY A 81 3.90 16.16 -4.62
CA GLY A 81 3.37 15.74 -3.33
C GLY A 81 3.60 14.27 -2.98
N PHE A 82 4.39 13.50 -3.74
CA PHE A 82 4.78 12.15 -3.35
C PHE A 82 5.41 12.11 -1.95
N ARG A 83 4.96 11.16 -1.12
CA ARG A 83 5.49 10.95 0.24
C ARG A 83 6.11 9.58 0.42
N ASP A 84 5.41 8.53 0.01
CA ASP A 84 5.86 7.15 0.22
C ASP A 84 5.18 6.15 -0.73
N VAL A 85 5.82 5.01 -0.97
CA VAL A 85 5.23 3.84 -1.64
C VAL A 85 4.69 2.89 -0.58
N ILE A 86 3.38 2.73 -0.54
CA ILE A 86 2.70 1.82 0.39
C ILE A 86 2.76 0.38 -0.14
N GLU A 87 2.63 0.22 -1.45
CA GLU A 87 2.65 -1.07 -2.11
C GLU A 87 3.11 -0.93 -3.56
N LEU A 88 3.85 -1.92 -4.06
CA LEU A 88 4.16 -2.11 -5.47
C LEU A 88 3.99 -3.59 -5.79
N ARG A 89 3.16 -3.90 -6.80
CA ARG A 89 2.97 -5.26 -7.28
C ARG A 89 2.93 -5.29 -8.79
N CYS A 90 3.44 -6.39 -9.34
CA CYS A 90 3.37 -6.69 -10.76
C CYS A 90 2.84 -8.11 -10.96
N TYR A 91 1.94 -8.26 -11.92
CA TYR A 91 1.41 -9.54 -12.36
C TYR A 91 1.78 -9.76 -13.81
N LYS A 92 2.12 -10.99 -14.17
CA LYS A 92 2.32 -11.39 -15.57
C LYS A 92 1.01 -11.92 -16.12
N GLY A 93 0.47 -11.27 -17.15
CA GLY A 93 -0.72 -11.69 -17.90
C GLY A 93 -0.34 -11.98 -19.35
N GLY A 94 -0.19 -13.26 -19.71
CA GLY A 94 0.31 -13.65 -21.03
C GLY A 94 1.73 -13.12 -21.27
N ASP A 95 1.91 -12.36 -22.35
CA ASP A 95 3.20 -11.73 -22.70
C ASP A 95 3.39 -10.32 -22.14
N ARG A 96 2.43 -9.83 -21.35
CA ARG A 96 2.48 -8.49 -20.74
C ARG A 96 2.60 -8.56 -19.23
N TYR A 97 3.14 -7.50 -18.65
CA TYR A 97 3.09 -7.23 -17.23
C TYR A 97 2.05 -6.15 -16.97
N SER A 98 1.30 -6.32 -15.87
CA SER A 98 0.43 -5.31 -15.31
C SER A 98 0.94 -5.02 -13.91
N CYS A 99 1.41 -3.79 -13.70
CA CYS A 99 1.94 -3.34 -12.43
C CYS A 99 1.02 -2.28 -11.83
N PHE A 100 0.93 -2.25 -10.51
CA PHE A 100 0.34 -1.14 -9.79
C PHE A 100 1.16 -0.79 -8.57
N ALA A 101 1.18 0.50 -8.25
CA ALA A 101 1.69 1.05 -7.02
C ALA A 101 0.53 1.70 -6.24
N ILE A 102 0.52 1.54 -4.93
CA ILE A 102 -0.28 2.39 -4.03
C ILE A 102 0.71 3.33 -3.38
N VAL A 103 0.51 4.62 -3.59
CA VAL A 103 1.38 5.66 -3.05
C VAL A 103 0.61 6.63 -2.18
N SER A 104 1.31 7.18 -1.19
CA SER A 104 0.79 8.28 -0.37
C SER A 104 1.19 9.61 -0.99
N ILE A 105 0.22 10.45 -1.29
CA ILE A 105 0.39 11.78 -1.86
C ILE A 105 -0.10 12.83 -0.86
N ASP A 106 0.55 13.99 -0.81
CA ASP A 106 0.06 15.16 -0.10
C ASP A 106 -1.39 15.51 -0.55
N PRO A 107 -2.37 15.54 0.36
CA PRO A 107 -3.77 15.81 0.01
C PRO A 107 -3.96 17.14 -0.74
N SER A 108 -3.13 18.16 -0.47
CA SER A 108 -3.20 19.46 -1.15
C SER A 108 -2.82 19.40 -2.63
N LYS A 109 -2.18 18.32 -3.07
CA LYS A 109 -1.70 18.11 -4.44
C LYS A 109 -2.58 17.17 -5.26
N LEU A 110 -3.57 16.53 -4.64
CA LEU A 110 -4.49 15.59 -5.30
C LEU A 110 -5.12 16.15 -6.57
N GLY A 111 -5.60 17.40 -6.53
CA GLY A 111 -6.29 18.04 -7.65
C GLY A 111 -5.42 18.33 -8.88
N ARG A 112 -4.12 18.01 -8.82
CA ARG A 112 -3.16 18.16 -9.92
C ARG A 112 -2.67 16.81 -10.48
N LEU A 113 -3.13 15.70 -9.91
CA LEU A 113 -2.76 14.38 -10.38
C LEU A 113 -3.63 14.00 -11.57
N GLU A 114 -2.99 13.69 -12.68
CA GLU A 114 -3.66 13.24 -13.90
C GLU A 114 -2.98 11.99 -14.44
N SER A 115 -3.79 11.11 -15.04
CA SER A 115 -3.28 10.00 -15.85
C SER A 115 -2.44 10.55 -17.01
N SER A 116 -1.26 9.97 -17.24
CA SER A 116 -0.35 10.45 -18.26
C SER A 116 0.37 9.30 -18.95
N GLY A 117 0.32 9.28 -20.28
CA GLY A 117 0.92 8.23 -21.10
C GLY A 117 0.33 6.84 -20.77
N LYS A 118 1.19 5.93 -20.32
CA LYS A 118 0.82 4.55 -19.95
C LYS A 118 0.32 4.40 -18.50
N TYR A 119 0.36 5.49 -17.71
CA TYR A 119 0.05 5.46 -16.29
C TYR A 119 -1.39 5.95 -16.03
N LEU A 120 -2.18 5.08 -15.39
CA LEU A 120 -3.54 5.38 -14.96
C LEU A 120 -3.55 5.66 -13.46
N VAL A 121 -4.14 6.78 -13.07
CA VAL A 121 -4.16 7.27 -11.68
C VAL A 121 -5.58 7.20 -11.12
N GLU A 122 -5.75 6.52 -9.99
CA GLU A 122 -7.03 6.37 -9.28
C GLU A 122 -6.88 6.76 -7.81
N ILE A 123 -7.75 7.64 -7.31
CA ILE A 123 -7.73 8.04 -5.89
C ILE A 123 -8.45 6.94 -5.08
N ILE A 124 -7.72 6.24 -4.22
CA ILE A 124 -8.26 5.17 -3.37
C ILE A 124 -8.88 5.76 -2.10
N SER A 125 -8.24 6.77 -1.53
CA SER A 125 -8.69 7.42 -0.30
C SER A 125 -8.15 8.85 -0.26
N ALA A 126 -9.02 9.82 -0.02
CA ALA A 126 -8.62 11.16 0.37
C ALA A 126 -8.95 11.32 1.87
N PRO A 127 -8.04 11.85 2.71
CA PRO A 127 -8.42 12.19 4.07
C PRO A 127 -9.57 13.20 4.00
N HIS A 128 -10.65 12.93 4.74
CA HIS A 128 -11.69 13.93 4.96
C HIS A 128 -11.05 15.11 5.68
N SER A 129 -11.21 16.30 5.09
CA SER A 129 -10.94 17.59 5.71
C SER A 129 -11.65 17.74 7.04
#